data_AF-A0A164HFR2-F1
#
_entry.id   AF-A0A164HFR2-F1
#
_cell.length_a   1.000
_cell.length_b   1.000
_cell.length_c   1.000
_cell.angle_alpha   90.00
_cell.angle_beta   90.00
_cell.angle_gamma   90.00
#
_symmetry.space_group_name_H-M   'P 1'
#
loop_
_entity.id
_entity.type
_entity.pdbx_description
1 polymer ?
#
loop_
_entity_poly.entity_id
_entity_poly.type
_entity_poly.pdbx_seq_one_letter_code
_entity_poly.pdbx_strand_id
1 'polypeptide(L)'
;SKTEPAGRLARWALKIQEFDIIIGYRPGKSHQNADTLSRTPIVPLAKVETRSTGTKEKPEVNNETKETRTEQVIFEKESNQPKDTEKWIELQHKDEYCRTILKEMAKANPNIRGRIVTPVRLVRQILKENHDHILAGHLGIGKMLPRLQRQYTCPCMRTALIEYVKSCLMCNKRKAVGGSKAPLHPLPLVE
;
A
#
# COMPACT_ATOMS: atom_id res chain seq x y z
N SER A 1 43.90 -19.57 -13.59
CA SER A 1 44.21 -19.66 -12.16
C SER A 1 42.89 -19.56 -11.40
N LYS A 2 42.39 -20.67 -10.82
CA LYS A 2 41.20 -20.62 -9.96
C LYS A 2 41.69 -20.14 -8.60
N THR A 3 41.28 -18.94 -8.21
CA THR A 3 41.55 -18.37 -6.89
C THR A 3 41.05 -19.34 -5.82
N GLU A 4 41.91 -19.70 -4.86
CA GLU A 4 41.49 -20.52 -3.73
C GLU A 4 40.36 -19.82 -2.97
N PRO A 5 39.34 -20.58 -2.53
CA PRO A 5 38.25 -19.98 -1.76
C PRO A 5 38.82 -19.48 -0.43
N ALA A 6 38.74 -18.17 -0.19
CA ALA A 6 39.17 -17.54 1.06
C ALA A 6 37.99 -17.13 1.94
N GLY A 7 38.25 -16.97 3.24
CA GLY A 7 37.29 -16.39 4.19
C GLY A 7 36.05 -17.25 4.43
N ARG A 8 34.87 -16.74 4.05
CA ARG A 8 33.58 -17.42 4.31
C ARG A 8 33.43 -18.68 3.47
N LEU A 9 33.79 -18.64 2.19
CA LEU A 9 33.63 -19.77 1.27
C LEU A 9 34.53 -20.95 1.66
N ALA A 10 35.76 -20.69 2.11
CA ALA A 10 36.69 -21.71 2.59
C ALA A 10 36.11 -22.48 3.79
N ARG A 11 35.57 -21.75 4.77
CA ARG A 11 34.98 -22.33 5.98
C ARG A 11 33.76 -23.18 5.69
N TRP A 12 32.89 -22.72 4.79
CA TRP A 12 31.76 -23.53 4.33
C TRP A 12 32.23 -24.75 3.55
N ALA A 13 33.25 -24.64 2.70
CA ALA A 13 33.79 -25.78 1.98
C ALA A 13 34.31 -26.86 2.94
N LEU A 14 35.10 -26.49 3.95
CA LEU A 14 35.56 -27.41 4.99
C LEU A 14 34.38 -28.06 5.75
N LYS A 15 33.37 -27.27 6.12
CA LYS A 15 32.21 -27.80 6.85
C LYS A 15 31.38 -28.77 6.01
N ILE A 16 31.25 -28.47 4.72
CA ILE A 16 30.47 -29.26 3.77
C ILE A 16 31.18 -30.57 3.41
N GLN A 17 32.53 -30.57 3.40
CA GLN A 17 33.34 -31.78 3.20
C GLN A 17 33.12 -32.88 4.24
N GLU A 18 32.58 -32.56 5.42
CA GLU A 18 32.25 -33.53 6.47
C GLU A 18 31.05 -34.43 6.11
N PHE A 19 30.32 -34.14 5.02
CA PHE A 19 29.08 -34.84 4.65
C PHE A 19 29.16 -35.49 3.27
N ASP A 20 28.48 -36.62 3.12
CA ASP A 20 28.22 -37.25 1.82
C ASP A 20 27.06 -36.55 1.10
N ILE A 21 27.39 -35.64 0.18
CA ILE A 21 26.40 -34.76 -0.45
C ILE A 21 25.87 -35.37 -1.74
N ILE A 22 24.55 -35.46 -1.85
CA ILE A 22 23.85 -35.82 -3.08
C ILE A 22 23.16 -34.56 -3.62
N ILE A 23 23.58 -34.10 -4.81
CA ILE A 23 22.98 -32.93 -5.46
C ILE A 23 21.79 -33.38 -6.30
N GLY A 24 20.57 -33.09 -5.82
CA GLY A 24 19.32 -33.38 -6.53
C GLY A 24 18.70 -32.12 -7.15
N TYR A 25 18.21 -32.23 -8.39
CA TYR A 25 17.41 -31.18 -9.02
C TYR A 25 16.04 -31.04 -8.34
N ARG A 26 15.64 -29.81 -7.99
CA ARG A 26 14.28 -29.49 -7.55
C ARG A 26 13.63 -28.50 -8.51
N PRO A 27 12.48 -28.83 -9.13
CA PRO A 27 11.74 -27.90 -9.98
C PRO A 27 11.35 -26.64 -9.21
N GLY A 28 11.45 -25.46 -9.82
CA GLY A 28 11.21 -24.18 -9.13
C GLY A 28 9.83 -24.06 -8.45
N LYS A 29 8.80 -24.72 -8.99
CA LYS A 29 7.45 -24.79 -8.38
C LYS A 29 7.43 -25.47 -7.01
N SER A 30 8.39 -26.36 -6.75
CA SER A 30 8.60 -27.08 -5.47
C SER A 30 9.56 -26.35 -4.51
N HIS A 31 10.13 -25.22 -4.92
CA HIS A 31 11.16 -24.46 -4.20
C HIS A 31 10.63 -23.10 -3.70
N GLN A 32 9.36 -23.05 -3.27
CA GLN A 32 8.67 -21.82 -2.86
C GLN A 32 9.20 -21.20 -1.55
N ASN A 33 10.00 -21.95 -0.80
CA ASN A 33 10.60 -21.55 0.48
C ASN A 33 12.02 -20.97 0.32
N ALA A 34 12.55 -20.88 -0.91
CA ALA A 34 13.81 -20.21 -1.17
C ALA A 34 13.61 -18.69 -0.98
N ASP A 35 14.44 -18.08 -0.12
CA ASP A 35 14.38 -16.65 0.17
C ASP A 35 14.48 -15.83 -1.12
N THR A 36 13.51 -14.93 -1.32
CA THR A 36 13.33 -14.13 -2.53
C THR A 36 14.35 -12.99 -2.69
N LEU A 37 15.42 -12.94 -1.89
CA LEU A 37 16.46 -11.90 -1.95
C LEU A 37 17.22 -11.79 -3.29
N SER A 38 16.96 -12.64 -4.29
CA SER A 38 17.55 -12.54 -5.64
C SER A 38 16.57 -12.22 -6.76
N ARG A 39 15.29 -11.96 -6.48
CA ARG A 39 14.27 -11.78 -7.53
C ARG A 39 13.47 -10.50 -7.34
N THR A 40 14.13 -9.36 -7.50
CA THR A 40 13.44 -8.12 -7.86
C THR A 40 12.76 -8.35 -9.22
N PRO A 41 11.42 -8.30 -9.35
CA PRO A 41 10.83 -8.24 -10.67
C PRO A 41 11.20 -6.90 -11.29
N ILE A 42 12.03 -6.94 -12.34
CA ILE A 42 12.12 -5.84 -13.28
C ILE A 42 10.74 -5.79 -13.92
N VAL A 43 9.92 -4.82 -13.53
CA VAL A 43 8.73 -4.46 -14.33
C VAL A 43 9.22 -4.24 -15.76
N PRO A 44 8.67 -4.92 -16.77
CA PRO A 44 8.93 -4.52 -18.14
C PRO A 44 8.39 -3.11 -18.28
N LEU A 45 9.26 -2.11 -18.29
CA LEU A 45 8.96 -0.83 -18.91
C LEU A 45 8.51 -1.19 -20.32
N ALA A 46 7.28 -0.82 -20.67
CA ALA A 46 6.71 -1.01 -21.99
C ALA A 46 7.78 -0.69 -23.03
N LYS A 47 8.17 -1.72 -23.80
CA LYS A 47 9.15 -1.58 -24.85
C LYS A 47 8.53 -0.69 -25.90
N VAL A 48 8.97 0.57 -25.93
CA VAL A 48 8.87 1.46 -27.07
C VAL A 48 9.46 0.70 -28.26
N GLU A 49 8.60 0.31 -29.18
CA GLU A 49 9.01 -0.30 -30.43
C GLU A 49 9.58 0.78 -31.34
N THR A 50 10.91 0.76 -31.51
CA THR A 50 11.57 1.40 -32.64
C THR A 50 11.92 0.33 -33.67
N ARG A 51 11.19 0.30 -34.79
CA ARG A 51 11.77 0.25 -36.14
C ARG A 51 10.70 0.35 -37.23
N SER A 52 10.86 1.40 -38.03
CA SER A 52 10.22 1.60 -39.33
C SER A 52 10.73 0.57 -40.35
N THR A 53 9.83 0.01 -41.19
CA THR A 53 9.98 -0.15 -42.65
C THR A 53 8.67 -0.67 -43.27
N GLY A 54 8.02 0.14 -44.13
CA GLY A 54 7.02 -0.19 -45.19
C GLY A 54 5.71 -0.86 -44.75
N THR A 55 4.50 -0.53 -45.22
CA THR A 55 4.03 0.19 -46.41
C THR A 55 2.56 0.57 -46.15
N LYS A 56 2.15 1.69 -46.76
CA LYS A 56 0.82 2.32 -46.88
C LYS A 56 -0.42 1.46 -46.52
N GLU A 57 -1.32 2.02 -45.71
CA GLU A 57 -2.69 2.41 -46.11
C GLU A 57 -3.46 3.04 -44.93
N LYS A 58 -4.06 4.22 -45.16
CA LYS A 58 -5.11 4.81 -44.30
C LYS A 58 -6.40 4.01 -44.53
N PRO A 59 -7.27 3.87 -43.51
CA PRO A 59 -8.49 4.66 -43.59
C PRO A 59 -8.95 5.27 -42.26
N GLU A 60 -9.48 6.48 -42.39
CA GLU A 60 -10.41 7.11 -41.44
C GLU A 60 -11.71 6.31 -41.39
N VAL A 61 -12.19 5.93 -40.20
CA VAL A 61 -13.61 5.72 -39.92
C VAL A 61 -13.87 6.11 -38.46
N ASN A 62 -14.48 7.28 -38.27
CA ASN A 62 -15.33 7.56 -37.11
C ASN A 62 -16.44 6.52 -37.07
N ASN A 63 -16.83 6.03 -35.90
CA ASN A 63 -18.24 5.87 -35.54
C ASN A 63 -18.40 5.59 -34.04
N GLU A 64 -19.39 6.28 -33.49
CA GLU A 64 -19.76 6.39 -32.09
C GLU A 64 -20.39 5.10 -31.51
N THR A 65 -20.58 5.18 -30.18
CA THR A 65 -21.58 4.50 -29.35
C THR A 65 -21.32 3.05 -28.91
N LYS A 66 -21.03 2.87 -27.61
CA LYS A 66 -22.09 2.55 -26.62
C LYS A 66 -21.54 2.55 -25.19
N GLU A 67 -22.13 3.44 -24.40
CA GLU A 67 -22.04 3.51 -22.95
C GLU A 67 -22.56 2.23 -22.30
N THR A 68 -21.80 1.69 -21.34
CA THR A 68 -22.36 0.95 -20.20
C THR A 68 -21.62 1.33 -18.92
N ARG A 69 -22.08 2.43 -18.32
CA ARG A 69 -22.60 2.47 -16.94
C ARG A 69 -21.71 1.86 -15.83
N THR A 70 -20.77 2.67 -15.35
CA THR A 70 -20.53 2.91 -13.91
C THR A 70 -19.84 4.26 -13.73
N GLU A 71 -20.52 5.33 -14.13
CA GLU A 71 -20.24 6.67 -13.62
C GLU A 71 -21.24 6.97 -12.50
N GLN A 72 -20.74 7.00 -11.27
CA GLN A 72 -21.10 8.05 -10.34
C GLN A 72 -19.79 8.62 -9.79
N VAL A 73 -19.01 9.22 -10.69
CA VAL A 73 -18.07 10.25 -10.28
C VAL A 73 -18.93 11.48 -10.03
N ILE A 74 -19.26 11.74 -8.76
CA ILE A 74 -19.80 13.03 -8.38
C ILE A 74 -18.66 14.04 -8.59
N PHE A 75 -18.59 14.62 -9.79
CA PHE A 75 -17.77 15.79 -10.05
C PHE A 75 -18.43 16.96 -9.32
N GLU A 76 -17.77 17.40 -8.25
CA GLU A 76 -18.17 18.56 -7.49
C GLU A 76 -18.22 19.79 -8.41
N LYS A 77 -19.42 20.37 -8.49
CA LYS A 77 -19.64 21.74 -8.94
C LYS A 77 -18.64 22.64 -8.21
N GLU A 78 -17.91 23.49 -8.93
CA GLU A 78 -16.97 24.46 -8.34
C GLU A 78 -17.62 25.18 -7.17
N SER A 79 -17.23 24.76 -5.97
CA SER A 79 -17.74 25.26 -4.72
C SER A 79 -16.64 26.12 -4.11
N ASN A 80 -16.99 27.29 -3.59
CA ASN A 80 -16.11 28.19 -2.82
C ASN A 80 -15.57 27.55 -1.51
N GLN A 81 -15.63 26.23 -1.38
CA GLN A 81 -15.18 25.51 -0.20
C GLN A 81 -13.66 25.29 -0.21
N PRO A 82 -13.01 25.34 0.96
CA PRO A 82 -11.55 25.33 1.06
C PRO A 82 -10.94 24.03 0.52
N LYS A 83 -9.85 24.15 -0.25
CA LYS A 83 -9.11 23.02 -0.84
C LYS A 83 -8.14 22.35 0.14
N ASP A 84 -7.94 22.98 1.29
CA ASP A 84 -6.94 22.64 2.29
C ASP A 84 -7.62 22.06 3.54
N THR A 85 -7.03 21.01 4.09
CA THR A 85 -7.48 20.30 5.30
C THR A 85 -7.46 21.21 6.51
N GLU A 86 -6.41 22.00 6.74
CA GLU A 86 -6.34 22.93 7.88
C GLU A 86 -7.44 23.99 7.79
N LYS A 87 -7.61 24.61 6.63
CA LYS A 87 -8.64 25.64 6.42
C LYS A 87 -10.05 25.10 6.60
N TRP A 88 -10.30 23.84 6.19
CA TRP A 88 -11.58 23.19 6.42
C TRP A 88 -11.86 22.96 7.91
N ILE A 89 -10.85 22.49 8.66
CA ILE A 89 -10.94 22.30 10.11
C ILE A 89 -11.27 23.64 10.78
N GLU A 90 -10.56 24.71 10.43
CA GLU A 90 -10.84 26.05 10.96
C GLU A 90 -12.25 26.54 10.65
N LEU A 91 -12.70 26.36 9.41
CA LEU A 91 -14.05 26.76 8.99
C LEU A 91 -15.10 26.01 9.81
N GLN A 92 -14.92 24.70 10.02
CA GLN A 92 -15.85 23.88 10.77
C GLN A 92 -15.85 24.21 12.28
N HIS A 93 -14.72 24.64 12.84
CA HIS A 93 -14.68 25.16 14.22
C HIS A 93 -15.41 26.50 14.37
N LYS A 94 -15.42 27.34 13.33
CA LYS A 94 -16.12 28.63 13.33
C LYS A 94 -17.62 28.50 13.06
N ASP A 95 -18.03 27.44 12.38
CA ASP A 95 -19.43 27.15 12.06
C ASP A 95 -20.30 27.11 13.33
N GLU A 96 -21.37 27.92 13.33
CA GLU A 96 -22.24 28.10 14.48
C GLU A 96 -23.06 26.83 14.77
N TYR A 97 -23.52 26.15 13.72
CA TYR A 97 -24.28 24.92 13.84
C TYR A 97 -23.45 23.80 14.48
N CYS A 98 -22.23 23.57 13.98
CA CYS A 98 -21.29 22.60 14.56
C CYS A 98 -20.98 22.92 16.03
N ARG A 99 -20.72 24.19 16.37
CA ARG A 99 -20.49 24.62 17.76
C ARG A 99 -21.69 24.35 18.65
N THR A 100 -22.90 24.57 18.16
CA THR A 100 -24.14 24.35 18.91
C THR A 100 -24.35 22.87 19.21
N ILE A 101 -24.17 22.00 18.21
CA ILE A 101 -24.23 20.55 18.41
C ILE A 101 -23.21 20.09 19.45
N LEU A 102 -21.97 20.57 19.39
CA LEU A 102 -20.93 20.19 20.35
C LEU A 102 -21.28 20.62 21.78
N LYS A 103 -21.89 21.80 21.96
CA LYS A 103 -22.38 22.25 23.26
C LYS A 103 -23.49 21.35 23.80
N GLU A 104 -24.47 21.00 22.96
CA GLU A 104 -25.55 20.08 23.37
C GLU A 104 -25.02 18.69 23.73
N MET A 105 -24.09 18.15 22.93
CA MET A 105 -23.43 16.88 23.22
C MET A 105 -22.65 16.92 24.54
N ALA A 106 -21.98 18.05 24.83
CA ALA A 106 -21.22 18.23 26.06
C ALA A 106 -22.09 18.26 27.32
N LYS A 107 -23.38 18.66 27.21
CA LYS A 107 -24.33 18.57 28.32
C LYS A 107 -24.59 17.12 28.74
N ALA A 108 -24.65 16.19 27.78
CA ALA A 108 -24.85 14.77 28.05
C ALA A 108 -23.56 14.07 28.52
N ASN A 109 -22.41 14.47 27.99
CA ASN A 109 -21.11 13.94 28.39
C ASN A 109 -20.04 15.04 28.31
N PRO A 110 -19.57 15.58 29.45
CA PRO A 110 -18.55 16.64 29.47
C PRO A 110 -17.22 16.23 28.81
N ASN A 111 -16.94 14.92 28.74
CA ASN A 111 -15.71 14.38 28.16
C ASN A 111 -15.85 14.08 26.66
N ILE A 112 -16.98 14.40 26.03
CA ILE A 112 -17.17 14.16 24.60
C ILE A 112 -16.21 15.04 23.79
N ARG A 113 -15.50 14.41 22.85
CA ARG A 113 -14.64 15.12 21.90
C ARG A 113 -15.33 15.17 20.54
N GLY A 114 -15.45 16.37 20.00
CA GLY A 114 -15.94 16.59 18.65
C GLY A 114 -15.05 15.93 17.60
N ARG A 115 -15.66 15.57 16.47
CA ARG A 115 -14.96 15.09 15.27
C ARG A 115 -15.26 16.03 14.11
N ILE A 116 -14.26 16.24 13.26
CA ILE A 116 -14.36 17.01 12.04
C ILE A 116 -15.12 16.21 11.00
N VAL A 117 -16.18 16.78 10.43
CA VAL A 117 -16.92 16.16 9.33
C VAL A 117 -16.12 16.39 8.06
N THR A 118 -15.56 15.32 7.52
CA THR A 118 -14.65 15.40 6.38
C THR A 118 -15.43 15.20 5.07
N PRO A 119 -15.42 16.18 4.15
CA PRO A 119 -15.96 16.00 2.81
C PRO A 119 -15.08 15.02 2.01
N VAL A 120 -15.69 14.27 1.09
CA VAL A 120 -15.04 13.17 0.35
C VAL A 120 -13.73 13.63 -0.33
N ARG A 121 -13.73 14.83 -0.91
CA ARG A 121 -12.56 15.45 -1.55
C ARG A 121 -11.32 15.59 -0.65
N LEU A 122 -11.50 15.80 0.66
CA LEU A 122 -10.40 15.97 1.62
C LEU A 122 -9.92 14.65 2.22
N VAL A 123 -10.67 13.55 2.06
CA VAL A 123 -10.31 12.25 2.64
C VAL A 123 -8.92 11.80 2.17
N ARG A 124 -8.60 11.96 0.87
CA ARG A 124 -7.30 11.56 0.34
C ARG A 124 -6.14 12.34 0.96
N GLN A 125 -6.32 13.64 1.18
CA GLN A 125 -5.32 14.51 1.80
C GLN A 125 -5.06 14.11 3.26
N ILE A 126 -6.14 13.88 4.03
CA ILE A 126 -6.05 13.43 5.43
C ILE A 126 -5.35 12.07 5.53
N LEU A 127 -5.66 11.14 4.64
CA LEU A 127 -5.00 9.83 4.60
C LEU A 127 -3.50 9.97 4.30
N LYS A 128 -3.13 10.84 3.36
CA LYS A 128 -1.72 11.12 3.04
C LYS A 128 -0.97 11.68 4.23
N GLU A 129 -1.49 12.70 4.90
CA GLU A 129 -0.89 13.31 6.10
C GLU A 129 -0.76 12.32 7.26
N ASN A 130 -1.70 11.38 7.39
CA ASN A 130 -1.69 10.41 8.48
C ASN A 130 -0.96 9.09 8.16
N HIS A 131 -0.61 8.83 6.90
CA HIS A 131 0.07 7.60 6.47
C HIS A 131 1.48 7.82 5.93
N ASP A 132 1.64 8.81 5.06
CA ASP A 132 2.90 9.06 4.34
C ASP A 132 3.84 9.97 5.14
N HIS A 133 3.33 10.66 6.16
CA HIS A 133 4.15 11.52 7.00
C HIS A 133 5.25 10.72 7.70
N ILE A 134 6.46 11.29 7.78
CA ILE A 134 7.65 10.62 8.31
C ILE A 134 7.41 10.08 9.73
N LEU A 135 6.68 10.85 10.55
CA LEU A 135 6.31 10.47 11.93
C LEU A 135 5.08 9.55 12.03
N ALA A 136 4.32 9.36 10.94
CA ALA A 136 3.19 8.46 10.94
C ALA A 136 3.62 6.99 10.88
N GLY A 137 4.75 6.69 10.25
CA GLY A 137 5.31 5.33 10.21
C GLY A 137 4.47 4.32 9.41
N HIS A 138 3.70 4.78 8.42
CA HIS A 138 2.90 3.91 7.54
C HIS A 138 2.01 2.90 8.29
N LEU A 139 1.27 3.38 9.31
CA LEU A 139 0.44 2.52 10.14
C LEU A 139 -0.51 1.67 9.29
N GLY A 140 -0.56 0.37 9.60
CA GLY A 140 -1.57 -0.52 9.05
C GLY A 140 -2.99 -0.12 9.46
N ILE A 141 -3.97 -0.62 8.70
CA ILE A 141 -5.40 -0.26 8.83
C ILE A 141 -5.91 -0.32 10.28
N GLY A 142 -5.55 -1.36 11.04
CA GLY A 142 -6.01 -1.56 12.41
C GLY A 142 -5.55 -0.47 13.39
N LYS A 143 -4.38 0.14 13.17
CA LYS A 143 -3.87 1.24 14.00
C LYS A 143 -4.33 2.60 13.48
N MET A 144 -4.43 2.75 12.15
CA MET A 144 -4.78 4.02 11.52
C MET A 144 -6.27 4.35 11.66
N LEU A 145 -7.17 3.38 11.51
CA LEU A 145 -8.61 3.63 11.60
C LEU A 145 -9.04 4.28 12.92
N PRO A 146 -8.70 3.74 14.11
CA PRO A 146 -9.07 4.37 15.37
C PRO A 146 -8.39 5.72 15.58
N ARG A 147 -7.19 5.95 15.00
CA ARG A 147 -6.52 7.25 15.02
C ARG A 147 -7.34 8.29 14.24
N LEU A 148 -7.76 7.95 13.03
CA LEU A 148 -8.59 8.83 12.20
C LEU A 148 -9.96 9.07 12.82
N GLN A 149 -10.64 8.02 13.30
CA GLN A 149 -11.97 8.14 13.89
C GLN A 149 -12.03 8.96 15.18
N ARG A 150 -10.89 9.23 15.83
CA ARG A 150 -10.83 10.17 16.97
C ARG A 150 -10.97 11.63 16.55
N GLN A 151 -10.57 11.97 15.33
CA GLN A 151 -10.49 13.35 14.86
C GLN A 151 -11.44 13.63 13.70
N TYR A 152 -11.72 12.64 12.85
CA TYR A 152 -12.45 12.79 11.60
C TYR A 152 -13.64 11.84 11.53
N THR A 153 -14.69 12.27 10.84
CA THR A 153 -15.85 11.44 10.53
C THR A 153 -16.28 11.64 9.07
N CYS A 154 -16.48 10.53 8.36
CA CYS A 154 -16.95 10.49 6.97
C CYS A 154 -17.57 9.10 6.70
N PRO A 155 -18.67 9.00 5.94
CA PRO A 155 -19.33 7.72 5.67
C PRO A 155 -18.42 6.61 5.12
N CYS A 156 -17.41 6.97 4.32
CA CYS A 156 -16.52 6.03 3.63
C CYS A 156 -15.08 5.98 4.19
N MET A 157 -14.85 6.45 5.43
CA MET A 157 -13.48 6.54 5.99
C MET A 157 -12.73 5.19 5.98
N ARG A 158 -13.41 4.10 6.34
CA ARG A 158 -12.79 2.77 6.43
C ARG A 158 -12.42 2.23 5.05
N THR A 159 -13.31 2.34 4.08
CA THR A 159 -13.07 1.85 2.70
C THR A 159 -11.95 2.65 2.05
N ALA A 160 -11.99 3.98 2.14
CA ALA A 160 -10.94 4.86 1.63
C ALA A 160 -9.57 4.54 2.26
N LEU A 161 -9.51 4.31 3.57
CA LEU A 161 -8.27 3.90 4.25
C LEU A 161 -7.72 2.57 3.73
N ILE A 162 -8.59 1.56 3.56
CA ILE A 162 -8.17 0.24 3.08
C ILE A 162 -7.56 0.34 1.69
N GLU A 163 -8.23 1.04 0.78
CA GLU A 163 -7.75 1.25 -0.59
C GLU A 163 -6.42 2.02 -0.60
N TYR A 164 -6.33 3.08 0.21
CA TYR A 164 -5.12 3.88 0.34
C TYR A 164 -3.91 3.04 0.79
N VAL A 165 -4.04 2.30 1.89
CA VAL A 165 -2.95 1.46 2.42
C VAL A 165 -2.59 0.34 1.45
N LYS A 166 -3.56 -0.27 0.76
CA LYS A 166 -3.30 -1.28 -0.28
C LYS A 166 -2.52 -0.71 -1.47
N SER A 167 -2.71 0.57 -1.80
CA SER A 167 -1.97 1.24 -2.88
C SER A 167 -0.59 1.75 -2.47
N CYS A 168 -0.25 1.73 -1.17
CA CYS A 168 1.01 2.27 -0.67
C CYS A 168 2.22 1.41 -1.09
N LEU A 169 3.09 1.97 -1.94
CA LEU A 169 4.31 1.31 -2.41
C LEU A 169 5.28 0.95 -1.27
N MET A 170 5.42 1.81 -0.26
CA MET A 170 6.33 1.57 0.86
C MET A 170 5.84 0.44 1.79
N CYS A 171 4.52 0.32 1.96
CA CYS A 171 3.92 -0.81 2.66
C CYS A 171 4.06 -2.09 1.86
N ASN A 172 3.73 -2.05 0.57
CA ASN A 172 3.78 -3.23 -0.30
C ASN A 172 5.20 -3.79 -0.46
N LYS A 173 6.22 -2.92 -0.54
CA LYS A 173 7.63 -3.34 -0.55
C LYS A 173 8.08 -4.03 0.74
N ARG A 174 7.51 -3.66 1.89
CA ARG A 174 7.89 -4.20 3.21
C ARG A 174 7.05 -5.40 3.63
N LYS A 175 5.86 -5.55 3.07
CA LYS A 175 4.94 -6.63 3.44
C LYS A 175 5.49 -7.94 2.89
N ALA A 176 5.95 -8.82 3.79
CA ALA A 176 6.22 -10.20 3.43
C ALA A 176 4.91 -10.84 2.94
N VAL A 177 4.88 -11.25 1.67
CA VAL A 177 3.81 -12.11 1.16
C VAL A 177 4.03 -13.46 1.83
N GLY A 178 3.04 -13.93 2.59
CA GLY A 178 3.16 -15.16 3.37
C GLY A 178 3.47 -16.34 2.46
N GLY A 179 4.74 -16.72 2.39
CA GLY A 179 5.13 -18.05 1.95
C GLY A 179 4.62 -19.07 2.97
N SER A 180 4.28 -20.27 2.49
CA SER A 180 4.13 -21.44 3.35
C SER A 180 5.33 -21.51 4.29
N LYS A 181 5.11 -21.42 5.61
CA LYS A 181 6.19 -21.52 6.59
C LYS A 181 6.92 -22.83 6.36
N ALA A 182 8.26 -22.77 6.26
CA ALA A 182 9.09 -23.96 6.23
C ALA A 182 8.67 -24.90 7.38
N PRO A 183 8.44 -26.20 7.12
CA PRO A 183 8.27 -27.16 8.20
C PRO A 183 9.49 -27.10 9.11
N LEU A 184 9.27 -26.82 10.40
CA LEU A 184 10.34 -26.83 11.39
C LEU A 184 10.70 -28.30 11.65
N HIS A 185 11.92 -28.70 11.31
CA HIS A 185 12.43 -30.00 11.72
C HIS A 185 13.07 -29.86 13.11
N PRO A 186 12.76 -30.74 14.07
CA PRO A 186 13.43 -30.76 15.35
C PRO A 186 14.92 -31.08 15.13
N LEU A 187 15.79 -30.41 15.88
CA LEU A 187 17.22 -30.74 15.90
C LEU A 187 17.40 -32.10 16.57
N PRO A 188 18.29 -32.97 16.04
CA PRO A 188 18.62 -34.21 16.72
C PRO A 188 19.22 -33.88 18.09
N LEU A 189 18.76 -34.58 19.11
CA LEU A 189 19.40 -34.54 20.42
C LEU A 189 20.79 -35.17 20.27
N VAL A 190 21.81 -34.45 20.74
CA VAL A 190 23.17 -34.99 20.84
C VAL A 190 23.15 -35.88 22.08
N GLU A 191 23.38 -37.18 21.88
CA GLU A 191 23.75 -38.12 22.97
C GLU A 191 25.22 -37.95 23.35
#